data_AF-A0A7X5DEB0-F1
#
_entry.id   AF-A0A7X5DEB0-F1
#
_cell.length_a   1.000
_cell.length_b   1.000
_cell.length_c   1.000
_cell.angle_alpha   90.00
_cell.angle_beta   90.00
_cell.angle_gamma   90.00
#
_symmetry.space_group_name_H-M   'P 1'
#
loop_
_entity.id
_entity.type
_entity.pdbx_description
1 polymer ?
#
loop_
_entity_poly.entity_id
_entity_poly.type
_entity_poly.pdbx_seq_one_letter_code
_entity_poly.pdbx_strand_id
1 'polypeptide(L)' 'MNAETFELRDALFSAIHNRTGVEQALGHVTDVSTDYDMRQMLSKVIHDEIEKIQGAIPDEWHN' A
#
# COMPACT_ATOMS: atom_id res chain seq x y z
N MET A 1 10.11 -14.43 17.65
CA MET A 1 9.72 -13.92 16.33
C MET A 1 10.90 -14.12 15.39
N ASN A 2 10.70 -14.81 14.27
CA ASN A 2 11.71 -14.97 13.22
C ASN A 2 11.78 -13.71 12.34
N ALA A 3 12.85 -13.56 11.56
CA ALA A 3 13.09 -12.38 10.72
C ALA A 3 11.94 -12.10 9.74
N GLU A 4 11.38 -13.15 9.15
CA GLU A 4 10.25 -13.08 8.21
C GLU A 4 9.00 -12.47 8.85
N THR A 5 8.72 -12.76 10.13
CA THR A 5 7.61 -12.10 10.84
C THR A 5 7.85 -10.59 10.99
N PHE A 6 9.10 -10.17 11.18
CA PHE A 6 9.43 -8.74 11.26
C PHE A 6 9.31 -8.06 9.90
N GLU A 7 9.78 -8.70 8.83
CA GLU A 7 9.66 -8.18 7.46
C GLU A 7 8.21 -8.01 7.04
N LEU A 8 7.36 -9.02 7.29
CA LEU A 8 5.93 -8.92 7.02
C LEU A 8 5.27 -7.82 7.87
N ARG A 9 5.60 -7.74 9.16
CA ARG A 9 5.06 -6.71 10.05
C ARG A 9 5.41 -5.32 9.55
N ASP A 10 6.67 -5.09 9.18
CA ASP A 10 7.14 -3.79 8.73
C ASP A 10 6.53 -3.43 7.36
N ALA A 11 6.37 -4.41 6.45
CA ALA A 11 5.64 -4.23 5.19
C ALA A 11 4.17 -3.84 5.41
N LEU A 12 3.49 -4.51 6.36
CA LEU A 12 2.11 -4.17 6.73
C LEU A 12 2.00 -2.76 7.33
N PHE A 13 2.92 -2.37 8.21
CA PHE A 13 2.94 -1.00 8.78
C PHE A 13 3.17 0.07 7.72
N SER A 14 4.12 -0.15 6.80
CA SER A 14 4.35 0.73 5.66
C SER A 14 3.09 0.88 4.80
N ALA A 15 2.46 -0.24 4.45
CA ALA A 15 1.27 -0.22 3.60
C ALA A 15 0.08 0.49 4.26
N ILE A 16 -0.14 0.28 5.56
CA ILE A 16 -1.19 0.99 6.31
C ILE A 16 -0.92 2.50 6.33
N HIS A 17 0.34 2.90 6.55
CA HIS A 17 0.72 4.31 6.56
C HIS A 17 0.51 4.95 5.19
N ASN A 18 0.97 4.30 4.11
CA ASN A 18 0.86 4.80 2.75
C ASN A 18 -0.60 4.86 2.29
N ARG A 19 -1.41 3.86 2.64
CA ARG A 19 -2.85 3.89 2.38
C ARG A 19 -3.56 5.02 3.12
N THR A 20 -3.18 5.28 4.38
CA THR A 20 -3.73 6.43 5.14
C THR A 20 -3.40 7.75 4.43
N GLY A 21 -2.17 7.91 3.93
CA GLY A 21 -1.78 9.09 3.14
C GLY A 21 -2.56 9.22 1.83
N VAL A 22 -2.83 8.11 1.14
CA VAL A 22 -3.68 8.08 -0.07
C VAL A 22 -5.12 8.45 0.27
N GLU A 23 -5.70 7.91 1.33
CA GLU A 23 -7.06 8.25 1.77
C GLU A 23 -7.19 9.73 2.17
N GLN A 24 -6.17 10.29 2.84
CA GLN A 24 -6.10 11.73 3.12
C GLN A 24 -6.02 12.54 1.83
N ALA A 25 -5.15 12.18 0.88
CA ALA A 25 -5.02 12.86 -0.40
C ALA A 25 -6.34 12.84 -1.18
N LEU A 26 -7.03 11.69 -1.24
CA LEU A 26 -8.35 11.55 -1.85
C LEU A 26 -9.42 12.36 -1.12
N GLY A 27 -9.36 12.46 0.21
CA GLY A 27 -10.30 13.29 0.98
C GLY A 27 -10.17 14.79 0.73
N HIS A 28 -8.99 15.25 0.27
CA HIS A 28 -8.78 16.65 -0.13
C HIS A 28 -9.22 16.92 -1.57
N VAL A 29 -9.45 15.85 -2.33
CA VAL A 29 -9.91 15.90 -3.70
C VAL A 29 -11.43 15.85 -3.69
N THR A 30 -12.06 17.03 -3.66
CA THR A 30 -13.51 17.16 -3.85
C THR A 30 -13.91 16.74 -5.27
N ASP A 31 -15.23 16.56 -5.53
CA ASP A 31 -15.88 15.95 -6.72
C ASP A 31 -15.42 16.41 -8.13
N VAL A 32 -14.43 17.30 -8.24
CA VAL A 32 -13.98 17.94 -9.49
C VAL A 32 -12.61 17.46 -9.97
N SER A 33 -12.00 16.41 -9.40
CA SER A 33 -10.77 15.88 -10.02
C SER A 33 -11.08 15.07 -11.28
N THR A 34 -11.00 15.77 -12.40
CA THR A 34 -10.71 15.20 -13.73
C THR A 34 -9.24 14.82 -13.88
N ASP A 35 -8.45 14.94 -12.81
CA ASP A 35 -7.01 14.73 -12.79
C ASP A 35 -6.67 13.23 -12.81
N TYR A 36 -6.71 12.68 -14.02
CA TYR A 36 -6.37 11.29 -14.34
C TYR A 36 -4.99 10.91 -13.81
N ASP A 37 -4.04 11.84 -13.84
CA ASP A 37 -2.67 11.64 -13.37
C ASP A 37 -2.64 11.40 -11.86
N MET A 38 -3.44 12.13 -11.09
CA MET A 38 -3.57 11.91 -9.65
C MET A 38 -4.18 10.53 -9.34
N ARG A 39 -5.20 10.10 -10.08
CA ARG A 39 -5.80 8.77 -9.90
C ARG A 39 -4.82 7.65 -10.25
N GLN A 40 -4.06 7.79 -11.35
CA GLN A 40 -3.02 6.84 -11.70
C GLN A 40 -1.91 6.79 -10.65
N MET A 41 -1.46 7.93 -10.16
CA MET A 41 -0.43 8.02 -9.13
C MET A 41 -0.87 7.30 -7.84
N LEU A 42 -2.08 7.58 -7.36
CA LEU A 42 -2.60 6.94 -6.14
C LEU A 42 -2.87 5.45 -6.34
N SER A 43 -3.38 5.04 -7.51
CA SER A 43 -3.54 3.63 -7.86
C SER A 43 -2.19 2.89 -7.89
N LYS A 44 -1.13 3.55 -8.39
CA LYS A 44 0.22 2.99 -8.40
C LYS A 44 0.75 2.82 -6.98
N VAL A 45 0.58 3.81 -6.11
CA VAL A 45 0.99 3.70 -4.70
C VAL A 45 0.32 2.50 -4.01
N ILE A 46 -0.98 2.29 -4.22
CA ILE A 46 -1.68 1.12 -3.67
C ILE A 46 -1.12 -0.19 -4.24
N HIS A 47 -0.88 -0.23 -5.55
CA HIS A 47 -0.34 -1.42 -6.22
C HIS A 47 1.06 -1.79 -5.69
N ASP A 48 1.96 -0.82 -5.60
CA ASP A 48 3.34 -1.02 -5.12
C ASP A 48 3.34 -1.52 -3.64
N GLU A 49 2.40 -1.08 -2.80
CA GLU A 49 2.27 -1.61 -1.43
C GLU A 49 1.73 -3.05 -1.40
N ILE A 50 0.82 -3.43 -2.29
CA ILE A 50 0.34 -4.81 -2.41
C ILE A 50 1.49 -5.73 -2.81
N GLU A 51 2.32 -5.34 -3.79
CA GLU A 51 3.49 -6.12 -4.21
C GLU A 51 4.49 -6.30 -3.06
N LYS A 52 4.76 -5.24 -2.29
CA LYS A 52 5.63 -5.31 -1.10
C LYS A 52 5.09 -6.26 -0.04
N ILE A 53 3.79 -6.22 0.25
CA ILE A 53 3.17 -7.15 1.19
C ILE A 53 3.31 -8.58 0.66
N GLN A 54 2.96 -8.82 -0.60
CA GLN A 54 3.05 -10.15 -1.22
C GLN A 54 4.46 -10.70 -1.19
N GLY A 55 5.48 -9.89 -1.48
CA GLY A 55 6.88 -10.29 -1.40
C GLY A 55 7.43 -10.49 0.01
N ALA A 56 6.75 -9.98 1.03
CA ALA A 56 7.10 -10.17 2.44
C ALA A 56 6.34 -11.32 3.11
N ILE A 57 5.36 -11.94 2.43
CA ILE A 57 4.70 -13.14 2.92
C ILE A 57 5.68 -14.32 2.76
N PRO A 58 5.90 -15.12 3.82
CA PRO A 58 6.75 -16.31 3.72
C PRO A 58 6.21 -17.30 2.69
N ASP A 59 7.08 -17.89 1.87
CA ASP A 59 6.75 -18.92 0.87
C ASP A 59 5.92 -20.07 1.47
N GLU A 60 6.19 -20.41 2.72
CA GLU A 60 5.48 -21.45 3.50
C GLU A 60 3.98 -21.18 3.69
N TRP A 61 3.56 -19.91 3.56
CA TRP A 61 2.18 -19.46 3.80
C TRP A 61 1.35 -19.39 2.51
N HIS A 62 1.97 -19.58 1.33
CA HIS A 62 1.33 -19.51 0.01
C HIS A 62 0.55 -20.78 -0.40
N ASN A 63 0.19 -21.66 0.56
CA ASN A 63 -0.53 -22.93 0.34
C ASN A 63 -1.64 -22.89 -0.71
#